data_AF-A0A5J4V8A4-F1
#
_entry.id   AF-A0A5J4V8A4-F1
#
_cell.length_a   1.000
_cell.length_b   1.000
_cell.length_c   1.000
_cell.angle_alpha   90.00
_cell.angle_beta   90.00
_cell.angle_gamma   90.00
#
_symmetry.space_group_name_H-M   'P 1'
#
loop_
_entity.id
_entity.type
_entity.pdbx_description
1 polymer ?
#
loop_
_entity_poly.entity_id
_entity_poly.type
_entity_poly.pdbx_seq_one_letter_code
_entity_poly.pdbx_strand_id
1 'polypeptide(L)'
;MVSLGGLNDNAIVVWYVAEGKTNVALEYTNFIRFFNNSDESFVTGGKSNPQIWDIDYKNTKLISNEIVQGHMRRIRTTAVIDNDDKYAYYGSIAGDIVAFDIQNYYLKHFGPVKDKDKLQSQ
;
A
#
# COMPACT_ATOMS: atom_id res chain seq x y z
N MET A 1 -4.26 -10.89 -11.99
CA MET A 1 -3.46 -11.44 -10.86
C MET A 1 -2.20 -10.61 -10.72
N VAL A 2 -1.75 -10.31 -9.51
CA VAL A 2 -0.48 -9.61 -9.28
C VAL A 2 0.40 -10.44 -8.37
N SER A 3 1.68 -10.55 -8.69
CA SER A 3 2.68 -11.25 -7.90
C SER A 3 3.86 -10.34 -7.58
N LEU A 4 4.50 -10.63 -6.46
CA LEU A 4 5.76 -10.02 -6.06
C LEU A 4 6.92 -10.97 -6.42
N GLY A 5 7.94 -10.45 -7.09
CA GLY A 5 9.19 -11.14 -7.40
C GLY A 5 10.04 -11.40 -6.15
N GLY A 6 11.10 -12.19 -6.33
CA GLY A 6 12.00 -12.51 -5.22
C GLY A 6 12.73 -11.29 -4.67
N LEU A 7 13.35 -11.45 -3.49
CA LEU A 7 14.09 -10.38 -2.79
C LEU A 7 15.12 -9.66 -3.68
N ASN A 8 15.71 -10.36 -4.66
CA ASN A 8 16.72 -9.82 -5.55
C ASN A 8 16.13 -9.18 -6.82
N ASP A 9 14.91 -9.55 -7.20
CA ASP A 9 14.28 -9.13 -8.46
C ASP A 9 13.61 -7.77 -8.31
N ASN A 10 13.14 -7.46 -7.09
CA ASN A 10 12.56 -6.17 -6.74
C ASN A 10 11.45 -5.73 -7.70
N ALA A 11 10.60 -6.69 -8.11
CA ALA A 11 9.67 -6.52 -9.20
C ALA A 11 8.24 -6.86 -8.78
N ILE A 12 7.30 -5.98 -9.11
CA ILE A 12 5.88 -6.27 -9.11
C ILE A 12 5.51 -6.70 -10.52
N VAL A 13 4.89 -7.87 -10.66
CA VAL A 13 4.46 -8.41 -11.94
C VAL A 13 2.94 -8.52 -11.96
N VAL A 14 2.32 -7.86 -12.92
CA VAL A 14 0.88 -7.90 -13.17
C VAL A 14 0.61 -8.84 -14.34
N TRP A 15 -0.22 -9.85 -14.10
CA TRP A 15 -0.54 -10.92 -15.03
C TRP A 15 -1.96 -10.77 -15.58
N TYR A 16 -2.03 -10.68 -16.91
CA TYR A 16 -3.26 -10.73 -17.71
C TYR A 16 -3.51 -12.20 -18.06
N VAL A 17 -4.09 -12.94 -17.12
CA VAL A 17 -4.14 -14.42 -17.16
C VAL A 17 -4.83 -14.94 -18.44
N ALA A 18 -5.92 -14.30 -18.88
CA ALA A 18 -6.65 -14.71 -20.07
C ALA A 18 -5.85 -14.54 -21.38
N GLU A 19 -4.91 -13.58 -21.41
CA GLU A 19 -4.14 -13.23 -22.60
C GLU A 19 -2.71 -13.78 -22.57
N GLY A 20 -2.27 -14.33 -21.44
CA GLY A 20 -0.88 -14.76 -21.25
C GLY A 20 0.14 -13.61 -21.29
N LYS A 21 -0.29 -12.37 -21.03
CA LYS A 21 0.58 -11.18 -21.05
C LYS A 21 0.95 -10.72 -19.63
N THR A 22 2.06 -10.01 -19.52
CA THR A 22 2.56 -9.45 -18.25
C THR A 22 2.99 -8.01 -18.38
N ASN A 23 2.84 -7.24 -17.30
CA ASN A 23 3.47 -5.94 -17.11
C ASN A 23 4.29 -5.95 -15.81
N VAL A 24 5.40 -5.22 -15.77
CA VAL A 24 6.37 -5.28 -14.68
C VAL A 24 6.73 -3.87 -14.23
N ALA A 25 6.72 -3.64 -12.92
CA ALA A 25 7.27 -2.45 -12.28
C ALA A 25 8.39 -2.86 -11.31
N LEU A 26 9.49 -2.12 -11.28
CA LEU A 26 10.59 -2.38 -10.35
C LEU A 26 10.36 -1.60 -9.05
N GLU A 27 9.84 -2.28 -8.02
CA GLU A 27 9.61 -1.71 -6.69
C GLU A 27 9.99 -2.68 -5.57
N TYR A 28 10.62 -2.14 -4.51
CA TYR A 28 10.87 -2.85 -3.26
C TYR A 28 9.67 -2.77 -2.34
N THR A 29 8.87 -3.84 -2.32
CA THR A 29 7.73 -3.95 -1.40
C THR A 29 7.79 -5.28 -0.64
N ASN A 30 7.31 -5.27 0.60
CA ASN A 30 7.16 -6.47 1.42
C ASN A 30 5.80 -7.15 1.19
N PHE A 31 4.81 -6.41 0.69
CA PHE A 31 3.47 -6.94 0.44
C PHE A 31 2.77 -6.23 -0.71
N ILE A 32 1.70 -6.88 -1.19
CA ILE A 32 0.72 -6.35 -2.13
C ILE A 32 -0.65 -6.63 -1.52
N ARG A 33 -1.58 -5.67 -1.63
CA ARG A 33 -2.98 -5.83 -1.23
C ARG A 33 -3.90 -5.14 -2.23
N PHE A 34 -4.77 -5.93 -2.85
CA PHE A 34 -5.84 -5.38 -3.67
C PHE A 34 -6.86 -4.64 -2.82
N PHE A 35 -7.53 -3.71 -3.49
CA PHE A 35 -8.76 -3.12 -2.99
C PHE A 35 -9.83 -4.23 -2.95
N ASN A 36 -10.80 -4.09 -2.06
CA ASN A 36 -11.86 -5.08 -1.88
C ASN A 36 -12.91 -4.99 -3.00
N ASN A 37 -13.15 -3.80 -3.54
CA ASN A 37 -14.17 -3.52 -4.56
C ASN A 37 -13.57 -3.12 -5.92
N SER A 38 -12.25 -3.22 -6.08
CA SER A 38 -11.55 -2.99 -7.34
C SER A 38 -10.46 -4.05 -7.56
N ASP A 39 -10.48 -4.68 -8.73
CA ASP A 39 -9.41 -5.56 -9.21
C ASP A 39 -8.36 -4.81 -10.04
N GLU A 40 -8.55 -3.51 -10.26
CA GLU A 40 -7.64 -2.65 -11.01
C GLU A 40 -6.70 -1.85 -10.09
N SER A 41 -7.01 -1.78 -8.79
CA SER A 41 -6.26 -0.98 -7.82
C SER A 41 -5.70 -1.82 -6.68
N PHE A 42 -4.46 -1.57 -6.31
CA PHE A 42 -3.81 -2.24 -5.18
C PHE A 42 -2.81 -1.31 -4.49
N VAL A 43 -2.44 -1.66 -3.26
CA VAL A 43 -1.44 -0.93 -2.50
C VAL A 43 -0.20 -1.79 -2.25
N THR A 44 0.93 -1.10 -2.11
CA THR A 44 2.22 -1.69 -1.73
C THR A 44 2.76 -1.04 -0.47
N GLY A 45 3.72 -1.71 0.17
CA GLY A 45 4.36 -1.21 1.37
C GLY A 45 5.52 -2.08 1.81
N GLY A 46 6.52 -1.46 2.40
CA GLY A 46 7.73 -2.14 2.81
C GLY A 46 8.71 -1.16 3.42
N LYS A 47 9.95 -1.20 2.94
CA LYS A 47 10.97 -0.21 3.25
C LYS A 47 10.79 1.09 2.46
N SER A 48 10.19 1.02 1.27
CA SER A 48 9.82 2.17 0.45
C SER A 48 8.63 2.93 1.05
N ASN A 49 8.36 4.10 0.46
CA ASN A 49 7.13 4.83 0.73
C ASN A 49 5.94 3.99 0.23
N PRO A 50 4.82 3.95 0.97
CA PRO A 50 3.61 3.31 0.49
C PRO A 50 3.17 3.89 -0.85
N GLN A 51 2.77 3.03 -1.78
CA GLN A 51 2.24 3.45 -3.07
C GLN A 51 0.88 2.81 -3.33
N ILE A 52 0.07 3.52 -4.09
CA ILE A 52 -1.17 3.04 -4.69
C ILE A 52 -0.90 2.84 -6.16
N TRP A 53 -1.32 1.70 -6.66
CA TRP A 53 -1.12 1.27 -8.03
C TRP A 53 -2.44 1.09 -8.71
N ASP A 54 -2.58 1.70 -9.89
CA ASP A 54 -3.71 1.50 -10.79
C ASP A 54 -3.24 0.78 -12.06
N ILE A 55 -3.97 -0.27 -12.42
CA ILE A 55 -3.74 -1.08 -13.61
C ILE A 55 -4.63 -0.53 -14.72
N ASP A 56 -4.02 0.16 -15.67
CA ASP A 56 -4.71 0.57 -16.89
C ASP A 56 -4.63 -0.57 -17.91
N TYR A 57 -5.64 -1.44 -17.88
CA TYR A 57 -5.74 -2.59 -18.78
C TYR A 57 -5.80 -2.18 -20.26
N LYS A 58 -6.41 -1.03 -20.57
CA LYS A 58 -6.60 -0.56 -21.96
C LYS A 58 -5.28 -0.14 -22.59
N ASN A 59 -4.47 0.58 -21.81
CA ASN A 59 -3.18 1.08 -22.28
C ASN A 59 -2.02 0.16 -21.88
N THR A 60 -2.28 -0.94 -21.18
CA THR A 60 -1.25 -1.83 -20.61
C THR A 60 -0.23 -1.04 -19.80
N LYS A 61 -0.71 -0.17 -18.90
CA LYS A 61 0.15 0.65 -18.03
C LYS A 61 -0.07 0.33 -16.56
N LEU A 62 0.99 0.50 -15.79
CA LEU A 62 0.94 0.50 -14.33
C LEU A 62 1.27 1.91 -13.88
N ILE A 63 0.32 2.53 -13.20
CA ILE A 63 0.44 3.90 -12.70
C ILE A 63 0.65 3.78 -11.19
N SER A 64 1.66 4.47 -10.68
CA SER A 64 1.94 4.51 -9.25
C SER A 64 1.79 5.91 -8.69
N ASN A 65 1.15 5.99 -7.52
CA ASN A 65 0.94 7.21 -6.76
C ASN A 65 1.48 7.01 -5.34
N GLU A 66 2.51 7.77 -4.97
CA GLU A 66 3.07 7.73 -3.62
C GLU A 66 2.12 8.37 -2.61
N ILE A 67 1.95 7.73 -1.45
CA ILE A 67 1.13 8.25 -0.35
C ILE A 67 1.95 9.23 0.51
N VAL A 68 1.43 10.45 0.68
CA VAL A 68 2.06 11.51 1.47
C VAL A 68 2.01 11.18 2.95
N GLN A 69 3.19 11.05 3.58
CA GLN A 69 3.34 10.66 4.99
C GLN A 69 4.24 11.60 5.81
N GLY A 70 4.64 12.74 5.23
CA GLY A 70 5.53 13.71 5.86
C GLY A 70 6.86 13.09 6.29
N HIS A 71 7.26 13.32 7.54
CA HIS A 71 8.52 12.80 8.10
C HIS A 71 8.43 11.36 8.63
N MET A 72 7.27 10.68 8.51
CA MET A 72 7.11 9.34 9.06
C MET A 72 7.87 8.29 8.24
N ARG A 73 8.80 7.59 8.90
CA ARG A 73 9.52 6.44 8.32
C ARG A 73 9.29 5.19 9.16
N ARG A 74 8.65 4.19 8.56
CA ARG A 74 8.41 2.86 9.14
C ARG A 74 8.67 1.80 8.08
N ILE A 75 9.13 0.62 8.49
CA ILE A 75 9.13 -0.56 7.60
C ILE A 75 7.80 -1.27 7.81
N ARG A 76 7.01 -1.39 6.74
CA ARG A 76 5.67 -1.99 6.80
C ARG A 76 5.72 -3.45 6.40
N THR A 77 4.92 -4.27 7.06
CA THR A 77 4.97 -5.73 6.92
C THR A 77 3.65 -6.31 6.41
N THR A 78 2.54 -5.61 6.63
CA THR A 78 1.21 -6.03 6.18
C THR A 78 0.31 -4.83 5.98
N ALA A 79 -0.77 -5.02 5.23
CA ALA A 79 -1.88 -4.10 5.14
C ALA A 79 -3.23 -4.83 5.16
N VAL A 80 -4.26 -4.10 5.60
CA VAL A 80 -5.68 -4.45 5.48
C VAL A 80 -6.39 -3.25 4.87
N ILE A 81 -7.23 -3.49 3.87
CA ILE A 81 -8.08 -2.47 3.24
C ILE A 81 -9.46 -2.53 3.90
N ASP A 82 -10.06 -1.38 4.21
CA ASP A 82 -11.43 -1.32 4.73
C ASP A 82 -12.46 -1.72 3.67
N ASN A 83 -13.67 -2.06 4.09
CA ASN A 83 -14.68 -2.61 3.19
C ASN A 83 -15.10 -1.65 2.08
N ASP A 84 -14.91 -0.34 2.28
CA ASP A 84 -15.29 0.70 1.33
C ASP A 84 -14.11 1.17 0.45
N ASP A 85 -12.92 0.58 0.59
CA ASP A 85 -11.67 1.01 -0.06
C ASP A 85 -11.32 2.49 0.15
N LYS A 86 -11.69 3.05 1.29
CA LYS A 86 -11.36 4.43 1.68
C LYS A 86 -10.06 4.50 2.47
N TYR A 87 -9.77 3.44 3.22
CA TYR A 87 -8.65 3.41 4.14
C TYR A 87 -7.85 2.13 4.03
N ALA A 88 -6.53 2.28 4.19
CA ALA A 88 -5.63 1.15 4.36
C ALA A 88 -4.89 1.24 5.70
N TYR A 89 -4.85 0.12 6.42
CA TYR A 89 -4.22 0.01 7.74
C TYR A 89 -2.96 -0.84 7.63
N TYR A 90 -1.82 -0.20 7.82
CA TYR A 90 -0.51 -0.81 7.63
C TYR A 90 0.09 -1.17 8.98
N GLY A 91 0.39 -2.45 9.17
CA GLY A 91 1.21 -2.91 10.30
C GLY A 91 2.69 -2.68 10.03
N SER A 92 3.43 -2.24 11.04
CA SER A 92 4.86 -1.99 10.94
C SER A 92 5.69 -2.82 11.92
N ILE A 93 6.99 -2.94 11.64
CA ILE A 93 7.95 -3.61 12.54
C ILE A 93 8.09 -2.92 13.91
N ALA A 94 7.65 -1.66 14.02
CA ALA A 94 7.68 -0.92 15.28
C ALA A 94 6.54 -1.32 16.22
N GLY A 95 5.64 -2.21 15.78
CA GLY A 95 4.45 -2.61 16.55
C GLY A 95 3.34 -1.55 16.55
N ASP A 96 3.35 -0.64 15.58
CA ASP A 96 2.31 0.34 15.32
C ASP A 96 1.51 0.01 14.05
N ILE A 97 0.31 0.59 13.99
CA ILE A 97 -0.59 0.60 12.84
C ILE A 97 -0.67 2.04 12.33
N VAL A 98 -0.48 2.22 11.03
CA VAL A 98 -0.63 3.50 10.34
C VAL A 98 -1.84 3.41 9.41
N ALA A 99 -2.78 4.34 9.54
CA ALA A 99 -3.94 4.46 8.67
C ALA A 99 -3.68 5.50 7.58
N PHE A 100 -3.92 5.10 6.34
CA PHE A 100 -3.82 5.95 5.16
C PHE A 100 -5.20 6.16 4.56
N ASP A 101 -5.49 7.39 4.16
CA ASP A 101 -6.59 7.70 3.25
C ASP A 101 -6.10 7.41 1.84
N ILE A 102 -6.60 6.31 1.27
CA ILE A 102 -6.13 5.81 -0.03
C ILE A 102 -6.87 6.44 -1.21
N GLN A 103 -7.93 7.22 -0.94
CA GLN A 103 -8.63 8.00 -1.96
C GLN A 103 -7.95 9.34 -2.22
N ASN A 104 -7.35 9.90 -1.16
CA ASN A 104 -6.71 11.21 -1.18
C ASN A 104 -5.18 11.14 -1.03
N TYR A 105 -4.61 9.94 -0.97
CA TYR A 105 -3.17 9.69 -0.96
C TYR A 105 -2.42 10.34 0.22
N TYR A 106 -2.96 10.30 1.44
CA TYR A 106 -2.25 10.84 2.61
C TYR A 106 -2.40 10.02 3.89
N LEU A 107 -1.43 10.16 4.80
CA LEU A 107 -1.44 9.58 6.14
C LEU A 107 -2.47 10.28 7.03
N LYS A 108 -3.42 9.52 7.59
CA LYS A 108 -4.49 10.05 8.43
C LYS A 108 -4.17 10.01 9.92
N HIS A 109 -3.81 8.83 10.44
CA HIS A 109 -3.46 8.65 11.85
C HIS A 109 -2.57 7.41 12.06
N PHE A 110 -1.93 7.30 13.22
CA PHE A 110 -1.15 6.11 13.60
C PHE A 110 -1.29 5.81 15.10
N GLY A 111 -1.10 4.56 15.51
CA GLY A 111 -1.22 4.14 16.90
C GLY A 111 -0.63 2.75 17.16
N PRO A 112 -0.55 2.28 18.42
CA PRO A 112 -1.20 2.83 19.60
C PRO A 112 -0.53 4.14 20.08
N VAL A 113 -1.34 5.16 20.36
CA VAL A 113 -0.86 6.36 21.06
C VAL A 113 -0.52 5.92 22.48
N LYS A 114 0.76 5.92 22.85
CA LYS A 114 1.22 5.43 24.16
C LYS A 114 0.82 6.32 25.35
N ASP A 115 0.25 7.49 25.10
CA ASP A 115 -0.18 8.42 26.16
C ASP A 115 -1.71 8.43 26.29
N LYS A 116 -2.24 7.65 27.23
CA LYS A 116 -3.63 7.79 27.70
C LYS A 116 -3.84 9.03 28.59
N ASP A 117 -2.77 9.77 28.94
CA ASP A 117 -2.80 10.84 29.95
C ASP A 117 -2.71 12.27 29.39
N LYS A 118 -2.93 12.50 28.08
CA LYS A 118 -3.02 13.85 27.50
C LYS A 118 -4.33 14.17 26.79
N LEU A 119 -5.41 13.48 27.16
CA LEU A 119 -6.78 13.87 26.81
C LEU A 119 -7.52 14.56 27.97
N GLN A 120 -6.79 15.05 28.97
CA GLN A 120 -7.27 16.11 29.88
C GLN A 120 -6.21 17.21 29.99
N SER A 121 -6.18 18.11 29.01
CA SER A 121 -5.92 19.56 29.21
C SER A 121 -5.71 20.26 27.87
N GLN A 122 -6.79 20.87 27.37
CA GLN A 122 -6.94 22.27 26.91
C GLN A 122 -8.05 22.36 25.87
#